data_AF-A0A383AJF7-F1
#
_entry.id   AF-A0A383AJF7-F1
#
_cell.length_a   1.000
_cell.length_b   1.000
_cell.length_c   1.000
_cell.angle_alpha   90.00
_cell.angle_beta   90.00
_cell.angle_gamma   90.00
#
_symmetry.space_group_name_H-M   'P 1'
#
loop_
_entity.id
_entity.type
_entity.pdbx_description
1 polymer ?
#
loop_
_entity_poly.entity_id
_entity_poly.type
_entity_poly.pdbx_seq_one_letter_code
_entity_poly.pdbx_strand_id
1 'polypeptide(L)' 'ENVYIGSDAHRPKYWPKSFTHYINSYGQDKVIFGTDFPVLEFKQSIDDIDDLDLKPEVRRKLLRDNVIRIYGLDID' A
#
# COMPACT_ATOMS: atom_id res chain seq x y z
N GLU A 1 -10.85 -15.19 -1.36
CA GLU A 1 -11.01 -14.32 -0.17
C GLU A 1 -9.71 -14.09 0.60
N ASN A 2 -8.86 -15.11 0.78
CA ASN A 2 -7.67 -15.03 1.66
C ASN A 2 -6.33 -14.65 0.99
N VAL A 3 -6.33 -14.24 -0.28
CA VAL A 3 -5.10 -13.84 -1.01
C VAL A 3 -4.95 -12.33 -0.98
N TYR A 4 -3.77 -11.82 -0.67
CA TYR A 4 -3.43 -10.39 -0.59
C TYR A 4 -2.16 -10.10 -1.38
N ILE A 5 -2.02 -8.87 -1.85
CA ILE A 5 -0.83 -8.40 -2.56
C ILE A 5 0.05 -7.63 -1.59
N GLY A 6 1.29 -8.11 -1.39
CA GLY A 6 2.38 -7.29 -0.85
C GLY A 6 2.97 -6.45 -1.99
N SER A 7 2.93 -5.13 -1.83
CA SER A 7 3.61 -4.19 -2.73
C SER A 7 4.87 -3.70 -2.04
N ASP A 8 6.00 -4.29 -2.41
CA ASP A 8 7.33 -4.02 -1.85
C ASP A 8 8.41 -4.15 -2.92
N ALA A 9 9.66 -3.79 -2.57
CA ALA A 9 10.87 -3.83 -3.41
C ALA A 9 10.82 -3.08 -4.76
N HIS A 10 9.67 -2.53 -5.15
CA HIS A 10 9.44 -1.80 -6.38
C HIS A 10 8.78 -0.45 -6.09
N ARG A 11 9.45 0.64 -6.44
CA ARG A 11 9.03 2.00 -6.07
C ARG A 11 7.62 2.35 -6.58
N PRO A 12 6.77 3.00 -5.74
CA PRO A 12 5.40 3.32 -6.10
C PRO A 12 5.23 4.18 -7.36
N LYS A 13 6.17 5.10 -7.64
CA LYS A 13 6.10 5.93 -8.87
C LYS A 13 6.17 5.14 -10.18
N TYR A 14 6.63 3.90 -10.15
CA TYR A 14 6.73 3.03 -11.33
C TYR A 14 5.56 2.05 -11.45
N TRP A 15 4.64 2.05 -10.47
CA TRP A 15 3.51 1.14 -10.49
C TRP A 15 2.62 1.38 -11.72
N PRO A 16 2.19 0.31 -12.42
CA PRO A 16 1.28 0.45 -13.55
C PRO A 16 -0.02 1.14 -13.15
N LYS A 17 -0.58 1.98 -14.03
CA LYS A 17 -1.87 2.66 -13.80
C LYS A 17 -3.02 1.71 -13.48
N SER A 18 -2.99 0.49 -14.03
CA SER A 18 -3.97 -0.54 -13.70
C SER A 18 -3.88 -0.98 -12.24
N PHE A 19 -2.67 -1.07 -11.69
CA PHE A 19 -2.45 -1.45 -10.30
C PHE A 19 -2.85 -0.31 -9.35
N THR A 20 -2.48 0.93 -9.66
CA THR A 20 -2.88 2.09 -8.84
C THR A 20 -4.39 2.32 -8.89
N HIS A 21 -5.04 2.11 -10.05
CA HIS A 21 -6.51 2.10 -10.15
C HIS A 21 -7.14 0.98 -9.32
N TYR A 22 -6.57 -0.23 -9.34
CA TYR A 22 -7.05 -1.35 -8.51
C TYR A 22 -6.98 -1.01 -7.02
N ILE A 23 -5.85 -0.48 -6.55
CA ILE A 23 -5.67 0.00 -5.18
C ILE A 23 -6.75 1.05 -4.84
N ASN A 24 -6.98 2.03 -5.71
CA ASN A 24 -7.89 3.15 -5.47
C ASN A 24 -9.39 2.87 -5.72
N SER A 25 -9.75 1.59 -5.95
CA SER A 25 -11.12 1.17 -6.25
C SER A 25 -11.55 -0.10 -5.51
N TYR A 26 -11.79 -1.20 -6.22
CA TYR A 26 -12.32 -2.46 -5.68
C TYR A 26 -11.23 -3.33 -5.02
N GLY A 27 -9.95 -2.99 -5.21
CA GLY A 27 -8.80 -3.67 -4.60
C GLY A 27 -8.31 -3.06 -3.29
N GLN A 28 -8.92 -1.98 -2.80
CA GLN A 28 -8.43 -1.19 -1.65
C GLN A 28 -8.20 -1.99 -0.37
N ASP A 29 -8.90 -3.11 -0.16
CA ASP A 29 -8.77 -3.97 1.02
C ASP A 29 -7.86 -5.20 0.78
N LYS A 30 -7.19 -5.25 -0.38
CA LYS A 30 -6.43 -6.41 -0.86
C LYS A 30 -4.93 -6.16 -1.03
N VAL A 31 -4.47 -4.93 -0.79
CA VAL A 31 -3.08 -4.53 -1.00
C VAL A 31 -2.49 -3.95 0.30
N ILE A 32 -1.28 -4.37 0.63
CA ILE A 32 -0.46 -3.81 1.71
C ILE A 32 0.85 -3.28 1.11
N PHE A 33 1.44 -2.28 1.77
CA PHE A 33 2.71 -1.70 1.36
C PHE A 33 3.84 -2.08 2.32
N GLY A 34 5.04 -2.31 1.77
CA GLY A 34 6.29 -2.44 2.52
C GLY A 34 7.45 -1.87 1.70
N THR A 35 8.50 -1.39 2.36
CA THR A 35 9.67 -0.84 1.66
C THR A 35 10.70 -1.90 1.25
N ASP A 36 10.58 -3.12 1.79
CA ASP A 36 11.64 -4.13 1.72
C ASP A 36 12.99 -3.57 2.19
N PHE A 37 13.00 -2.78 3.26
CA PHE A 37 14.20 -2.10 3.75
C PHE A 37 15.36 -3.09 3.93
N PRO A 38 16.57 -2.81 3.38
CA PRO A 38 17.05 -1.52 2.87
C PRO A 38 16.87 -1.27 1.37
N VAL A 39 16.06 -2.06 0.66
CA VAL A 39 15.88 -1.93 -0.80
C VAL A 39 15.26 -0.59 -1.19
N LEU A 40 14.18 -0.16 -0.51
CA LEU A 40 13.58 1.17 -0.70
C LEU A 40 13.73 2.04 0.55
N GLU A 41 14.05 3.31 0.34
CA GLU A 41 14.10 4.33 1.39
C GLU A 41 12.69 4.75 1.83
N PHE A 42 12.51 4.97 3.14
CA PHE A 42 11.21 5.29 3.72
C PHE A 42 10.62 6.59 3.16
N LYS A 43 11.41 7.69 3.19
CA LYS A 43 10.92 9.01 2.78
C LYS A 43 10.49 9.01 1.30
N GLN A 44 11.36 8.55 0.41
CA GLN A 44 11.03 8.53 -1.02
C GLN A 44 9.84 7.62 -1.33
N SER A 45 9.65 6.53 -0.59
CA SER A 45 8.50 5.65 -0.78
C SER A 45 7.18 6.32 -0.39
N ILE A 46 7.17 7.10 0.70
CA ILE A 46 5.99 7.87 1.11
C ILE A 46 5.71 8.99 0.12
N ASP A 47 6.73 9.76 -0.28
CA ASP A 47 6.59 10.83 -1.27
C ASP A 47 6.00 10.26 -2.59
N ASP A 48 6.50 9.10 -3.07
CA ASP A 48 5.97 8.44 -4.27
C ASP A 48 4.50 8.00 -4.12
N ILE A 49 4.07 7.58 -2.92
CA ILE A 49 2.67 7.18 -2.66
C ILE A 49 1.75 8.41 -2.62
N ASP A 50 2.22 9.51 -2.05
CA ASP A 50 1.48 10.77 -1.99
C ASP A 50 1.20 11.32 -3.40
N ASP A 51 2.12 11.09 -4.35
CA ASP A 51 1.95 11.45 -5.77
C ASP A 51 0.95 10.57 -6.54
N LEU A 52 0.46 9.45 -5.98
CA LEU A 52 -0.49 8.54 -6.64
C LEU A 52 -1.96 9.03 -6.62
N ASP A 53 -2.25 10.14 -5.94
CA ASP A 53 -3.60 10.71 -5.78
C ASP A 53 -4.63 9.66 -5.27
N LEU A 54 -4.21 8.86 -4.29
CA LEU A 54 -5.08 7.91 -3.63
C LEU A 54 -6.11 8.65 -2.77
N LYS A 55 -7.34 8.15 -2.72
CA LYS A 55 -8.33 8.66 -1.77
C LYS A 55 -7.78 8.55 -0.34
N PRO A 56 -8.02 9.52 0.56
CA PRO A 56 -7.43 9.52 1.90
C PRO A 56 -7.63 8.21 2.68
N GLU A 57 -8.82 7.61 2.58
CA GLU A 57 -9.16 6.34 3.21
C GLU A 57 -8.42 5.14 2.60
N VAL A 58 -8.20 5.14 1.28
CA VAL A 58 -7.44 4.09 0.59
C VAL A 58 -5.97 4.17 0.96
N ARG A 59 -5.39 5.38 1.00
CA ARG A 59 -4.01 5.60 1.45
C ARG A 59 -3.81 5.05 2.86
N ARG A 60 -4.73 5.35 3.77
CA ARG A 60 -4.70 4.82 5.15
C ARG A 60 -4.81 3.29 5.18
N LYS A 61 -5.63 2.68 4.33
CA LYS A 61 -5.72 1.22 4.20
C LYS A 61 -4.42 0.60 3.72
N LEU A 62 -3.85 1.12 2.64
CA LEU A 62 -2.60 0.64 2.04
C LEU A 62 -1.44 0.68 3.04
N LEU A 63 -1.30 1.80 3.77
CA LEU A 63 -0.18 2.05 4.68
C LEU A 63 -0.37 1.49 6.10
N ARG A 64 -1.60 1.11 6.50
CA ARG A 64 -1.88 0.78 7.90
C ARG A 64 -3.02 -0.21 8.08
N ASP A 65 -4.26 0.20 7.76
CA ASP A 65 -5.44 -0.50 8.27
C ASP A 65 -5.60 -1.91 7.70
N ASN A 66 -5.13 -2.16 6.47
CA ASN A 66 -5.12 -3.52 5.92
C ASN A 66 -4.21 -4.46 6.71
N VAL A 67 -3.02 -4.01 7.09
CA VAL A 67 -2.07 -4.82 7.87
C VAL A 67 -2.67 -5.17 9.23
N ILE A 68 -3.24 -4.19 9.93
CA ILE A 68 -3.92 -4.42 11.21
C ILE A 68 -4.97 -5.52 11.10
N ARG A 69 -5.87 -5.40 10.11
CA ARG A 69 -6.95 -6.37 9.92
C ARG A 69 -6.44 -7.75 9.52
N ILE A 70 -5.49 -7.81 8.59
CA ILE A 70 -4.99 -9.08 8.02
C ILE A 70 -4.17 -9.85 9.05
N TYR A 71 -3.35 -9.14 9.83
CA TYR A 71 -2.46 -9.74 10.82
C TYR A 71 -3.10 -9.83 12.21
N GLY A 72 -4.32 -9.31 12.40
CA GLY A 72 -5.02 -9.33 13.69
C GLY A 72 -4.27 -8.57 14.76
N LEU A 73 -3.68 -7.42 14.42
CA LEU A 73 -2.86 -6.65 15.35
C LEU A 73 -3.74 -5.91 16.36
N ASP A 74 -3.37 -6.05 17.62
CA ASP A 74 -3.92 -5.23 18.70
C ASP A 74 -3.19 -3.88 18.73
N ILE A 75 -3.96 -2.81 18.77
CA ILE A 75 -3.49 -1.42 18.75
C ILE A 75 -4.32 -0.61 19.73
N ASP A 76 -4.19 -1.03 20.98
CA ASP A 76 -4.49 -0.22 22.17
C ASP A 76 -3.34 0.76 22.47
#